data_AF-A0A1I5HAN7-F1
#
_entry.id   AF-A0A1I5HAN7-F1
#
_cell.length_a   1.000
_cell.length_b   1.000
_cell.length_c   1.000
_cell.angle_alpha   90.00
_cell.angle_beta   90.00
_cell.angle_gamma   90.00
#
_symmetry.space_group_name_H-M   'P 1'
#
loop_
_entity.id
_entity.type
_entity.pdbx_description
1 polymer ?
#
loop_
_entity_poly.entity_id
_entity_poly.type
_entity_poly.pdbx_seq_one_letter_code
_entity_poly.pdbx_strand_id
1 'polypeptide(L)'
;MGASLTAGKSRRIESIDLLRGIIMIIMSLDHVRDYFHAFSYLHDPTDLPHTTAPIFLTRWITHYCAPTFMLLAGISACLYGGKNGRKALSYFLLTRGLWLVIVELFIITLAWTFNPHYPAFILQVIWAFGISMITLSLLIHLPRKILLPLGILLVAAHNLFDNVHVTGNTLAAFGWAVLHEPNFGGLHFGPFNPIIGYPVMPWLGIITLGYCLGSLYMPDVTPEKRQQSLRNLGIGSIVLFIVLRWTNFYGDHSPWSVQENWMLTLFSFVNVTKYPPSLLFVLMTMGPSLLFLAYAERPLNKVTAALTVFGRVPMFFYLLHIPLIHGLAVIAAVLTGHPASDMVNLTTWVTSNEKLQGYGFSLPVVYLVWIVVIALLYPLCLRFSKYKQANQATKKWLSYF
;
A
#
# COMPACT_ATOMS: atom_id res chain seq x y z
N MET A 1 26.55 46.41 8.67
CA MET A 1 26.73 45.18 7.87
C MET A 1 25.72 44.15 8.33
N GLY A 2 24.60 44.04 7.62
CA GLY A 2 23.53 43.10 7.96
C GLY A 2 23.92 41.68 7.56
N ALA A 3 24.00 40.78 8.55
CA ALA A 3 24.19 39.37 8.32
C ALA A 3 22.95 38.80 7.60
N SER A 4 23.15 38.37 6.36
CA SER A 4 22.18 37.59 5.60
C SER A 4 21.90 36.28 6.34
N LEU A 5 20.67 36.16 6.88
CA LEU A 5 20.12 34.88 7.30
C LEU A 5 19.94 34.02 6.06
N THR A 6 20.91 33.15 5.78
CA THR A 6 20.74 32.09 4.79
C THR A 6 19.57 31.22 5.23
N ALA A 7 18.43 31.36 4.55
CA ALA A 7 17.26 30.53 4.75
C ALA A 7 17.67 29.06 4.69
N GLY A 8 17.64 28.38 5.85
CA GLY A 8 17.97 26.96 5.95
C GLY A 8 17.13 26.18 4.96
N LYS A 9 17.78 25.58 3.94
CA LYS A 9 17.13 24.61 3.06
C LYS A 9 16.44 23.58 3.95
N SER A 10 15.11 23.52 3.87
CA SER A 10 14.30 22.46 4.47
C SER A 10 14.95 21.11 4.16
N ARG A 11 15.58 20.51 5.18
CA ARG A 11 16.30 19.25 5.04
C ARG A 11 15.24 18.16 4.86
N ARG A 12 15.15 17.63 3.65
CA ARG A 12 14.22 16.55 3.31
C ARG A 12 14.48 15.36 4.25
N ILE A 13 13.41 14.78 4.78
CA ILE A 13 13.53 13.67 5.75
C ILE A 13 13.81 12.39 4.97
N GLU A 14 15.08 12.01 4.92
CA GLU A 14 15.58 10.90 4.10
C GLU A 14 15.04 9.53 4.54
N SER A 15 14.76 9.35 5.83
CA SER A 15 14.20 8.10 6.38
C SER A 15 12.82 7.76 5.79
N ILE A 16 11.99 8.78 5.52
CA ILE A 16 10.67 8.62 4.90
C ILE A 16 10.81 8.14 3.46
N ASP A 17 11.69 8.78 2.66
CA ASP A 17 11.90 8.36 1.28
C ASP A 17 12.59 6.98 1.21
N LEU A 18 13.49 6.67 2.15
CA LEU A 18 14.14 5.37 2.23
C LEU A 18 13.14 4.25 2.50
N LEU A 19 12.30 4.39 3.54
CA LEU A 19 11.26 3.40 3.86
C LEU A 19 10.31 3.24 2.67
N ARG A 20 9.87 4.36 2.08
CA ARG A 20 9.02 4.34 0.89
C ARG A 20 9.68 3.58 -0.27
N GLY A 21 10.97 3.82 -0.52
CA GLY A 21 11.71 3.18 -1.60
C GLY A 21 11.88 1.67 -1.42
N ILE A 22 12.24 1.23 -0.20
CA ILE A 22 12.33 -0.19 0.15
C ILE A 22 10.99 -0.87 -0.11
N ILE A 23 9.91 -0.25 0.33
CA ILE A 23 8.57 -0.82 0.21
C ILE A 23 8.08 -0.83 -1.24
N MET A 24 8.40 0.16 -2.08
CA MET A 24 8.09 0.10 -3.52
C MET A 24 8.73 -1.13 -4.17
N ILE A 25 9.99 -1.42 -3.81
CA ILE A 25 10.73 -2.57 -4.34
C ILE A 25 10.07 -3.88 -3.88
N ILE A 26 9.78 -4.00 -2.59
CA ILE A 26 9.12 -5.20 -2.02
C ILE A 26 7.71 -5.38 -2.60
N MET A 27 6.93 -4.31 -2.74
CA MET A 27 5.57 -4.36 -3.32
C MET A 27 5.58 -4.96 -4.73
N SER A 28 6.54 -4.58 -5.57
CA SER A 28 6.63 -5.13 -6.92
C SER A 28 6.92 -6.64 -6.96
N LEU A 29 7.51 -7.21 -5.90
CA LEU A 29 7.67 -8.67 -5.79
C LEU A 29 6.31 -9.38 -5.70
N ASP A 30 5.33 -8.79 -5.01
CA ASP A 30 3.96 -9.32 -4.93
C ASP A 30 3.35 -9.42 -6.33
N HIS A 31 3.49 -8.35 -7.11
CA HIS A 31 2.92 -8.26 -8.46
C HIS A 31 3.64 -9.15 -9.47
N VAL A 32 4.97 -9.26 -9.38
CA VAL A 32 5.72 -10.24 -10.19
C VAL A 32 5.30 -11.66 -9.81
N ARG A 33 5.11 -11.97 -8.52
CA ARG A 33 4.62 -13.29 -8.11
C ARG A 33 3.24 -13.58 -8.70
N ASP A 34 2.30 -12.66 -8.61
CA ASP A 34 0.94 -12.86 -9.14
C ASP A 34 0.94 -13.19 -10.64
N TYR A 35 1.84 -12.58 -11.41
CA TYR A 35 1.94 -12.84 -12.86
C TYR A 35 2.83 -14.02 -13.25
N PHE A 36 3.80 -14.44 -12.43
CA PHE A 36 4.83 -15.40 -12.85
C PHE A 36 4.90 -16.66 -11.99
N HIS A 37 4.31 -16.72 -10.81
CA HIS A 37 4.46 -17.88 -9.94
C HIS A 37 3.38 -18.92 -10.22
N ALA A 38 3.78 -20.15 -10.60
CA ALA A 38 2.82 -21.20 -10.96
C ALA A 38 1.81 -21.51 -9.85
N PHE A 39 2.27 -21.55 -8.58
CA PHE A 39 1.42 -21.82 -7.43
C PHE A 39 0.30 -20.78 -7.26
N SER A 40 0.53 -19.52 -7.67
CA SER A 40 -0.44 -18.43 -7.49
C SER A 40 -1.71 -18.63 -8.31
N TYR A 41 -1.68 -19.42 -9.37
CA TYR A 41 -2.86 -19.79 -10.19
C TYR A 41 -3.66 -20.98 -9.62
N LEU A 42 -3.15 -21.63 -8.56
CA LEU A 42 -3.76 -22.82 -7.97
C LEU A 42 -4.25 -22.56 -6.54
N HIS A 43 -3.46 -21.83 -5.74
CA HIS A 43 -3.70 -21.65 -4.32
C HIS A 43 -3.33 -20.24 -3.86
N ASP A 44 -3.95 -19.79 -2.77
CA ASP A 44 -3.50 -18.59 -2.08
C ASP A 44 -2.11 -18.87 -1.45
N PRO A 45 -1.11 -17.99 -1.66
CA PRO A 45 0.23 -18.14 -1.04
C PRO A 45 0.25 -18.26 0.48
N THR A 46 -0.82 -17.84 1.17
CA THR A 46 -0.99 -17.91 2.63
C THR A 46 -1.87 -19.07 3.08
N ASP A 47 -2.34 -19.91 2.15
CA ASP A 47 -3.11 -21.11 2.47
C ASP A 47 -2.21 -22.17 3.13
N LEU A 48 -2.36 -22.34 4.44
CA LEU A 48 -1.44 -23.12 5.28
C LEU A 48 -1.31 -24.60 4.89
N PRO A 49 -2.37 -25.31 4.44
CA PRO A 49 -2.26 -26.70 3.99
C PRO A 49 -1.43 -26.89 2.72
N HIS A 50 -1.32 -25.86 1.87
CA HIS A 50 -0.66 -25.96 0.56
C HIS A 50 0.63 -25.16 0.46
N THR A 51 0.84 -24.18 1.35
CA THR A 51 1.98 -23.27 1.27
C THR A 51 3.28 -23.90 1.77
N THR A 52 4.39 -23.26 1.42
CA THR A 52 5.73 -23.54 1.95
C THR A 52 6.32 -22.26 2.53
N ALA A 53 7.36 -22.37 3.38
CA ALA A 53 7.98 -21.20 3.97
C ALA A 53 8.42 -20.12 2.96
N PRO A 54 9.08 -20.46 1.83
CA PRO A 54 9.43 -19.44 0.83
C PRO A 54 8.20 -18.76 0.22
N ILE A 55 7.12 -19.49 -0.06
CA ILE A 55 5.90 -18.96 -0.66
C ILE A 55 5.19 -18.03 0.33
N PHE A 56 4.96 -18.52 1.56
CA PHE A 56 4.32 -17.75 2.62
C PHE A 56 5.09 -16.48 2.92
N LEU A 57 6.42 -16.56 3.14
CA LEU A 57 7.24 -15.40 3.49
C LEU A 57 7.33 -14.38 2.35
N THR A 58 7.32 -14.83 1.09
CA THR A 58 7.26 -13.95 -0.08
C THR A 58 5.98 -13.14 -0.10
N ARG A 59 4.83 -13.76 0.21
CA ARG A 59 3.58 -13.03 0.36
C ARG A 59 3.58 -12.16 1.61
N TRP A 60 4.03 -12.71 2.73
CA TRP A 60 3.92 -12.07 4.03
C TRP A 60 4.69 -10.75 4.13
N ILE A 61 5.91 -10.68 3.59
CA ILE A 61 6.71 -9.44 3.61
C ILE A 61 6.05 -8.28 2.84
N THR A 62 5.17 -8.59 1.87
CA THR A 62 4.46 -7.57 1.08
C THR A 62 3.28 -6.95 1.83
N HIS A 63 2.82 -7.56 2.94
CA HIS A 63 1.76 -7.00 3.78
C HIS A 63 2.10 -5.62 4.34
N TYR A 64 3.37 -5.34 4.56
CA TYR A 64 3.86 -4.05 5.03
C TYR A 64 3.61 -2.92 4.04
N CYS A 65 3.32 -3.21 2.77
CA CYS A 65 3.36 -2.20 1.73
C CYS A 65 2.27 -1.15 1.86
N ALA A 66 1.00 -1.56 1.71
CA ALA A 66 -0.11 -0.62 1.70
C ALA A 66 -0.26 0.19 3.02
N PRO A 67 -0.20 -0.43 4.23
CA PRO A 67 -0.31 0.32 5.48
C PRO A 67 0.79 1.36 5.65
N THR A 68 2.03 1.00 5.31
CA THR A 68 3.16 1.91 5.47
C THR A 68 3.08 3.06 4.49
N PHE A 69 2.73 2.82 3.22
CA PHE A 69 2.50 3.93 2.28
C PHE A 69 1.42 4.88 2.78
N MET A 70 0.33 4.34 3.35
CA MET A 70 -0.79 5.16 3.81
C MET A 70 -0.40 5.99 5.04
N LEU A 71 0.33 5.38 5.98
CA LEU A 71 0.91 6.08 7.13
C LEU A 71 1.85 7.21 6.68
N LEU A 72 2.77 6.91 5.76
CA LEU A 72 3.73 7.88 5.22
C LEU A 72 3.05 8.99 4.41
N ALA A 73 1.92 8.70 3.75
CA ALA A 73 1.10 9.70 3.07
C ALA A 73 0.50 10.69 4.08
N GLY A 74 -0.04 10.19 5.20
CA GLY A 74 -0.49 11.01 6.32
C GLY A 74 0.62 11.90 6.90
N ILE A 75 1.80 11.33 7.18
CA ILE A 75 2.97 12.10 7.65
C ILE A 75 3.33 13.20 6.64
N SER A 76 3.37 12.87 5.34
CA SER A 76 3.67 13.81 4.26
C SER A 76 2.63 14.93 4.17
N ALA A 77 1.35 14.62 4.40
CA ALA A 77 0.28 15.62 4.45
C ALA A 77 0.47 16.60 5.62
N CYS A 78 0.85 16.10 6.80
CA CYS A 78 1.16 16.96 7.96
C CYS A 78 2.32 17.91 7.66
N LEU A 79 3.42 17.39 7.09
CA LEU A 79 4.58 18.20 6.68
C LEU A 79 4.21 19.26 5.64
N TYR A 80 3.39 18.89 4.65
CA TYR A 80 2.91 19.83 3.64
C TYR A 80 2.04 20.93 4.24
N GLY A 81 1.14 20.59 5.17
CA GLY A 81 0.29 21.56 5.88
C GLY A 81 1.07 22.51 6.78
N GLY A 82 2.11 22.02 7.46
CA GLY A 82 3.00 22.85 8.28
C GLY A 82 3.73 23.91 7.45
N LYS A 83 4.08 23.58 6.20
CA LYS A 83 4.79 24.51 5.29
C LYS A 83 3.85 25.46 4.54
N ASN A 84 2.70 24.99 4.08
CA ASN A 84 1.85 25.73 3.13
C ASN A 84 0.52 26.21 3.72
N GLY A 85 0.21 25.84 4.97
CA GLY A 85 -1.05 26.17 5.63
C GLY A 85 -2.18 25.19 5.32
N ARG A 86 -3.22 25.19 6.17
CA ARG A 86 -4.33 24.22 6.12
C ARG A 86 -5.18 24.32 4.85
N LYS A 87 -5.47 25.53 4.37
CA LYS A 87 -6.28 25.72 3.15
C LYS A 87 -5.59 25.12 1.91
N ALA A 88 -4.28 25.35 1.77
CA ALA A 88 -3.49 24.78 0.70
C ALA A 88 -3.40 23.25 0.81
N LEU A 89 -3.27 22.71 2.03
CA LEU A 89 -3.30 21.27 2.28
C LEU A 89 -4.65 20.65 1.91
N SER A 90 -5.77 21.25 2.31
CA SER A 90 -7.11 20.76 2.00
C SER A 90 -7.30 20.65 0.49
N TYR A 91 -7.02 21.73 -0.24
CA TYR A 91 -7.11 21.72 -1.70
C TYR A 91 -6.17 20.69 -2.35
N PHE A 92 -4.95 20.58 -1.85
CA PHE A 92 -3.98 19.60 -2.35
C PHE A 92 -4.46 18.16 -2.14
N LEU A 93 -4.95 17.82 -0.95
CA LEU A 93 -5.47 16.49 -0.65
C LEU A 93 -6.71 16.15 -1.49
N LEU A 94 -7.64 17.08 -1.64
CA LEU A 94 -8.85 16.90 -2.43
C LEU A 94 -8.51 16.66 -3.91
N THR A 95 -7.76 17.56 -4.52
CA THR A 95 -7.41 17.46 -5.95
C THR A 95 -6.54 16.26 -6.26
N ARG A 96 -5.58 15.94 -5.39
CA ARG A 96 -4.74 14.76 -5.54
C ARG A 96 -5.53 13.47 -5.32
N GLY A 97 -6.43 13.43 -4.34
CA GLY A 97 -7.27 12.26 -4.10
C GLY A 97 -8.21 11.97 -5.26
N LEU A 98 -8.84 12.99 -5.83
CA LEU A 98 -9.64 12.88 -7.05
C LEU A 98 -8.82 12.38 -8.24
N TRP A 99 -7.58 12.88 -8.39
CA TRP A 99 -6.67 12.40 -9.42
C TRP A 99 -6.34 10.91 -9.26
N LEU A 100 -6.04 10.44 -8.04
CA LEU A 100 -5.75 9.02 -7.79
C LEU A 100 -6.94 8.12 -8.11
N VAL A 101 -8.16 8.56 -7.78
CA VAL A 101 -9.41 7.87 -8.15
C VAL A 101 -9.53 7.71 -9.67
N ILE A 102 -9.33 8.79 -10.43
CA ILE A 102 -9.38 8.74 -11.90
C ILE A 102 -8.30 7.82 -12.45
N VAL A 103 -7.08 7.90 -11.90
CA VAL A 103 -5.96 7.06 -12.32
C VAL A 103 -6.25 5.58 -12.06
N GLU A 104 -6.86 5.21 -10.93
CA GLU A 104 -7.24 3.82 -10.66
C GLU A 104 -8.24 3.30 -11.70
N LEU A 105 -9.32 4.06 -11.91
CA LEU A 105 -10.42 3.67 -12.79
C LEU A 105 -9.97 3.44 -14.23
N PHE A 106 -9.13 4.32 -14.76
CA PHE A 106 -8.79 4.29 -16.18
C PHE A 106 -7.39 3.74 -16.45
N ILE A 107 -6.38 4.17 -15.73
CA ILE A 107 -5.00 3.78 -16.05
C ILE A 107 -4.64 2.45 -15.40
N ILE A 108 -4.94 2.28 -14.11
CA ILE A 108 -4.52 1.10 -13.35
C ILE A 108 -5.40 -0.10 -13.67
N THR A 109 -6.71 0.09 -13.78
CA THR A 109 -7.62 -0.98 -14.25
C THR A 109 -7.19 -1.48 -15.64
N LEU A 110 -6.86 -0.57 -16.57
CA LEU A 110 -6.32 -0.96 -17.87
C LEU A 110 -4.98 -1.68 -17.76
N ALA A 111 -4.07 -1.20 -16.91
CA ALA A 111 -2.75 -1.82 -16.71
C ALA A 111 -2.85 -3.25 -16.15
N TRP A 112 -3.78 -3.51 -15.23
CA TRP A 112 -4.01 -4.83 -14.67
C TRP A 112 -4.71 -5.78 -15.64
N THR A 113 -5.64 -5.29 -16.44
CA THR A 113 -6.50 -6.15 -17.29
C THR A 113 -6.00 -6.29 -18.72
N PHE A 114 -5.22 -5.31 -19.20
CA PHE A 114 -4.95 -5.10 -20.63
C PHE A 114 -6.25 -5.19 -21.47
N ASN A 115 -7.36 -4.68 -20.92
CA ASN A 115 -8.68 -4.69 -21.55
C ASN A 115 -9.19 -3.26 -21.77
N PRO A 116 -9.15 -2.72 -23.00
CA PRO A 116 -9.61 -1.36 -23.27
C PRO A 116 -11.15 -1.21 -23.22
N HIS A 117 -11.90 -2.31 -23.07
CA HIS A 117 -13.35 -2.28 -22.98
C HIS A 117 -13.87 -2.04 -21.55
N TYR A 118 -12.98 -2.06 -20.54
CA TYR A 118 -13.31 -1.86 -19.12
C TYR A 118 -14.56 -2.67 -18.66
N PRO A 119 -14.53 -4.02 -18.78
CA PRO A 119 -15.67 -4.86 -18.38
C PRO A 119 -15.98 -4.78 -16.88
N ALA A 120 -14.97 -4.41 -16.08
CA ALA A 120 -15.06 -4.16 -14.66
C ALA A 120 -14.11 -3.03 -14.27
N PHE A 121 -14.45 -2.31 -13.20
CA PHE A 121 -13.56 -1.32 -12.58
C PHE A 121 -13.00 -1.90 -11.29
N ILE A 122 -11.68 -2.11 -11.27
CA ILE A 122 -10.98 -2.74 -10.16
C ILE A 122 -10.53 -1.66 -9.18
N LEU A 123 -11.23 -1.53 -8.04
CA LEU A 123 -10.97 -0.52 -7.02
C LEU A 123 -10.08 -1.11 -5.91
N GLN A 124 -8.78 -0.83 -6.01
CA GLN A 124 -7.74 -1.33 -5.12
C GLN A 124 -7.10 -0.21 -4.28
N VAL A 125 -5.81 -0.35 -4.01
CA VAL A 125 -5.05 0.48 -3.09
C VAL A 125 -5.03 1.94 -3.52
N ILE A 126 -4.91 2.26 -4.81
CA ILE A 126 -4.82 3.66 -5.25
C ILE A 126 -6.18 4.35 -5.09
N TRP A 127 -7.28 3.66 -5.40
CA TRP A 127 -8.61 4.17 -5.10
C TRP A 127 -8.78 4.45 -3.60
N ALA A 128 -8.41 3.49 -2.74
CA ALA A 128 -8.50 3.68 -1.29
C ALA A 128 -7.64 4.86 -0.79
N PHE A 129 -6.46 5.08 -1.37
CA PHE A 129 -5.66 6.29 -1.14
C PHE A 129 -6.38 7.55 -1.59
N GLY A 130 -6.98 7.54 -2.78
CA GLY A 130 -7.72 8.66 -3.30
C GLY A 130 -8.86 9.10 -2.38
N ILE A 131 -9.73 8.15 -2.00
CA ILE A 131 -10.84 8.43 -1.08
C ILE A 131 -10.33 8.84 0.29
N SER A 132 -9.32 8.17 0.83
CA SER A 132 -8.74 8.53 2.13
C SER A 132 -8.16 9.95 2.14
N MET A 133 -7.54 10.41 1.05
CA MET A 133 -7.05 11.77 0.91
C MET A 133 -8.19 12.79 0.79
N ILE A 134 -9.24 12.48 0.03
CA ILE A 134 -10.44 13.34 -0.09
C ILE A 134 -11.10 13.50 1.29
N THR A 135 -11.30 12.41 2.04
CA THR A 135 -11.87 12.52 3.38
C THR A 135 -10.94 13.25 4.34
N LEU A 136 -9.63 12.98 4.28
CA LEU A 136 -8.64 13.68 5.10
C LEU A 136 -8.64 15.19 4.81
N SER A 137 -8.91 15.64 3.59
CA SER A 137 -8.97 17.06 3.25
C SER A 137 -10.03 17.84 4.03
N LEU A 138 -11.07 17.14 4.50
CA LEU A 138 -12.10 17.67 5.39
C LEU A 138 -11.69 17.51 6.85
N LEU A 139 -11.16 16.34 7.22
CA LEU A 139 -10.79 16.01 8.60
C LEU A 139 -9.65 16.90 9.14
N ILE A 140 -8.71 17.36 8.32
CA ILE A 140 -7.59 18.21 8.77
C ILE A 140 -8.01 19.53 9.43
N HIS A 141 -9.28 19.92 9.30
CA HIS A 141 -9.84 21.11 9.94
C HIS A 141 -10.20 20.87 11.42
N LEU A 142 -10.35 19.60 11.83
CA LEU A 142 -10.55 19.23 13.21
C LEU A 142 -9.26 19.34 14.03
N PRO A 143 -9.34 19.64 15.34
CA PRO A 143 -8.18 19.62 16.21
C PRO A 143 -7.59 18.21 16.31
N ARG A 144 -6.27 18.11 16.45
CA ARG A 144 -5.55 16.82 16.58
C ARG A 144 -6.07 15.96 17.74
N LYS A 145 -6.58 16.59 18.81
CA LYS A 145 -7.22 15.91 19.95
C LYS A 145 -8.45 15.08 19.57
N ILE A 146 -9.12 15.41 18.46
CA ILE A 146 -10.23 14.64 17.90
C ILE A 146 -9.72 13.66 16.83
N LEU A 147 -8.77 14.08 15.98
CA LEU A 147 -8.25 13.23 14.91
C LEU A 147 -7.53 11.98 15.42
N LEU A 148 -6.78 12.09 16.51
CA LEU A 148 -6.09 10.94 17.09
C LEU A 148 -7.07 9.84 17.55
N PRO A 149 -8.05 10.09 18.44
CA PRO A 149 -9.00 9.06 18.83
C PRO A 149 -9.88 8.61 17.66
N LEU A 150 -10.24 9.50 16.72
CA LEU A 150 -10.98 9.10 15.51
C LEU A 150 -10.19 8.10 14.66
N GLY A 151 -8.90 8.36 14.40
CA GLY A 151 -8.05 7.45 13.63
C GLY A 151 -7.88 6.09 14.33
N ILE A 152 -7.73 6.09 15.66
CA ILE A 152 -7.70 4.86 16.45
C ILE A 152 -9.02 4.11 16.34
N LEU A 153 -10.16 4.79 16.46
CA LEU A 153 -11.48 4.18 16.40
C LEU A 153 -11.77 3.59 15.00
N LEU A 154 -11.39 4.26 13.92
CA LEU A 154 -11.56 3.75 12.56
C LEU A 154 -10.76 2.46 12.30
N VAL A 155 -9.58 2.31 12.91
CA VAL A 155 -8.76 1.08 12.81
C VAL A 155 -9.18 0.02 13.83
N ALA A 156 -9.47 0.41 15.06
CA ALA A 156 -9.69 -0.54 16.14
C ALA A 156 -11.14 -1.02 16.19
N ALA A 157 -12.12 -0.19 15.86
CA ALA A 157 -13.54 -0.52 16.02
C ALA A 157 -14.18 -1.11 14.76
N HIS A 158 -13.54 -1.03 13.58
CA HIS A 158 -14.17 -1.57 12.37
C HIS A 158 -14.40 -3.07 12.47
N ASN A 159 -13.53 -3.83 13.16
CA ASN A 159 -13.71 -5.26 13.37
C ASN A 159 -15.01 -5.64 14.12
N LEU A 160 -15.65 -4.69 14.82
CA LEU A 160 -16.98 -4.93 15.42
C LEU A 160 -18.07 -5.15 14.36
N PHE A 161 -17.82 -4.72 13.12
CA PHE A 161 -18.75 -4.87 12.01
C PHE A 161 -18.49 -6.11 11.16
N ASP A 162 -17.51 -6.96 11.50
CA ASP A 162 -17.11 -8.12 10.69
C ASP A 162 -18.26 -9.13 10.49
N ASN A 163 -19.28 -9.14 11.36
CA ASN A 163 -20.48 -9.99 11.26
C ASN A 163 -21.64 -9.35 10.48
N VAL A 164 -21.47 -8.13 9.94
CA VAL A 164 -22.49 -7.42 9.17
C VAL A 164 -22.23 -7.65 7.68
N HIS A 165 -23.14 -8.36 7.04
CA HIS A 165 -23.07 -8.70 5.62
C HIS A 165 -24.21 -8.03 4.86
N VAL A 166 -23.89 -7.37 3.75
CA VAL A 166 -24.88 -6.73 2.87
C VAL A 166 -24.79 -7.33 1.48
N THR A 167 -25.73 -8.22 1.16
CA THR A 167 -25.70 -9.02 -0.07
C THR A 167 -26.47 -8.35 -1.23
N GLY A 168 -26.22 -8.86 -2.44
CA GLY A 168 -26.90 -8.44 -3.66
C GLY A 168 -26.24 -7.26 -4.38
N ASN A 169 -26.83 -6.84 -5.51
CA ASN A 169 -26.33 -5.76 -6.36
C ASN A 169 -27.05 -4.44 -6.08
N THR A 170 -27.02 -3.99 -4.82
CA THR A 170 -27.71 -2.76 -4.38
C THR A 170 -26.72 -1.67 -4.04
N LEU A 171 -27.17 -0.41 -4.03
CA LEU A 171 -26.33 0.72 -3.58
C LEU A 171 -25.89 0.56 -2.12
N ALA A 172 -26.69 -0.11 -1.28
CA ALA A 172 -26.32 -0.42 0.09
C ALA A 172 -25.15 -1.43 0.14
N ALA A 173 -25.20 -2.48 -0.67
CA ALA A 173 -24.11 -3.46 -0.80
C ALA A 173 -22.82 -2.81 -1.33
N PHE A 174 -22.93 -1.94 -2.34
CA PHE A 174 -21.79 -1.16 -2.84
C PHE A 174 -21.21 -0.23 -1.77
N GLY A 175 -22.06 0.50 -1.04
CA GLY A 175 -21.63 1.39 0.04
C GLY A 175 -20.95 0.62 1.17
N TRP A 176 -21.51 -0.52 1.56
CA TRP A 176 -20.90 -1.40 2.56
C TRP A 176 -19.57 -1.96 2.09
N ALA A 177 -19.46 -2.33 0.80
CA ALA A 177 -18.22 -2.83 0.26
C ALA A 177 -17.11 -1.80 0.21
N VAL A 178 -17.46 -0.55 -0.15
CA VAL A 178 -16.55 0.59 -0.12
C VAL A 178 -16.09 0.88 1.30
N LEU A 179 -16.93 0.70 2.32
CA LEU A 179 -16.60 1.04 3.70
C LEU A 179 -15.86 -0.09 4.42
N HIS A 180 -16.34 -1.33 4.33
CA HIS A 180 -15.96 -2.40 5.26
C HIS A 180 -15.72 -3.77 4.61
N GLU A 181 -16.64 -4.30 3.78
CA GLU A 181 -16.59 -5.70 3.33
C GLU A 181 -16.13 -5.84 1.86
N PRO A 182 -14.93 -6.38 1.55
CA PRO A 182 -14.48 -6.45 0.16
C PRO A 182 -15.42 -7.31 -0.69
N ASN A 183 -15.58 -6.93 -1.96
CA ASN A 183 -16.32 -7.71 -2.94
C ASN A 183 -15.43 -7.98 -4.15
N PHE A 184 -14.73 -9.12 -4.11
CA PHE A 184 -13.86 -9.59 -5.18
C PHE A 184 -14.62 -10.21 -6.37
N GLY A 185 -15.88 -10.61 -6.17
CA GLY A 185 -16.76 -11.12 -7.24
C GLY A 185 -17.34 -10.02 -8.13
N GLY A 186 -17.30 -8.78 -7.66
CA GLY A 186 -17.89 -7.63 -8.33
C GLY A 186 -19.36 -7.43 -7.98
N LEU A 187 -19.81 -6.18 -8.07
CA LEU A 187 -21.23 -5.82 -8.01
C LEU A 187 -21.73 -5.52 -9.42
N HIS A 188 -22.88 -6.05 -9.80
CA HIS A 188 -23.41 -5.93 -11.16
C HIS A 188 -24.46 -4.83 -11.27
N PHE A 189 -24.09 -3.67 -11.81
CA PHE A 189 -24.97 -2.54 -12.10
C PHE A 189 -25.13 -2.33 -13.61
N GLY A 190 -25.87 -3.21 -14.27
CA GLY A 190 -26.02 -3.20 -15.73
C GLY A 190 -24.66 -3.40 -16.42
N PRO A 191 -24.16 -2.44 -17.22
CA PRO A 191 -22.84 -2.56 -17.84
C PRO A 191 -21.67 -2.26 -16.88
N PHE A 192 -21.93 -1.74 -15.68
CA PHE A 192 -20.89 -1.37 -14.73
C PHE A 192 -20.67 -2.48 -13.69
N ASN A 193 -19.44 -2.98 -13.60
CA ASN A 193 -19.06 -4.01 -12.62
C ASN A 193 -17.92 -3.52 -11.71
N PRO A 194 -18.18 -2.73 -10.66
CA PRO A 194 -17.15 -2.37 -9.69
C PRO A 194 -16.75 -3.59 -8.83
N ILE A 195 -15.45 -3.84 -8.76
CA ILE A 195 -14.83 -4.83 -7.87
C ILE A 195 -14.13 -4.06 -6.75
N ILE A 196 -14.50 -4.32 -5.49
CA ILE A 196 -13.95 -3.61 -4.33
C ILE A 196 -12.96 -4.50 -3.60
N GLY A 197 -11.67 -4.29 -3.82
CA GLY A 197 -10.62 -5.03 -3.12
C GLY A 197 -10.15 -4.36 -1.82
N TYR A 198 -10.31 -3.04 -1.70
CA TYR A 198 -9.78 -2.25 -0.59
C TYR A 198 -10.86 -1.38 0.08
N PRO A 199 -11.60 -1.93 1.07
CA PRO A 199 -12.57 -1.18 1.85
C PRO A 199 -11.91 -0.06 2.65
N VAL A 200 -12.41 1.17 2.53
CA VAL A 200 -11.71 2.42 2.85
C VAL A 200 -11.63 2.74 4.35
N MET A 201 -12.56 2.24 5.18
CA MET A 201 -12.69 2.67 6.59
C MET A 201 -11.38 2.56 7.40
N PRO A 202 -10.69 1.40 7.46
CA PRO A 202 -9.44 1.32 8.21
C PRO A 202 -8.29 2.07 7.55
N TRP A 203 -8.26 2.18 6.20
CA TRP A 203 -7.25 2.95 5.49
C TRP A 203 -7.35 4.46 5.81
N LEU A 204 -8.57 4.97 5.95
CA LEU A 204 -8.83 6.32 6.44
C LEU A 204 -8.31 6.51 7.87
N GLY A 205 -8.47 5.51 8.73
CA GLY A 205 -7.87 5.49 10.06
C GLY A 205 -6.35 5.60 9.99
N ILE A 206 -5.70 4.77 9.17
CA ILE A 206 -4.24 4.75 8.98
C ILE A 206 -3.69 6.09 8.49
N ILE A 207 -4.29 6.70 7.45
CA ILE A 207 -3.81 8.00 6.94
C ILE A 207 -3.98 9.11 7.99
N THR A 208 -5.07 9.06 8.77
CA THR A 208 -5.36 10.04 9.83
C THR A 208 -4.37 9.90 10.98
N LEU A 209 -4.05 8.67 11.38
CA LEU A 209 -2.99 8.39 12.36
C LEU A 209 -1.62 8.85 11.86
N GLY A 210 -1.31 8.64 10.58
CA GLY A 210 -0.11 9.17 9.94
C GLY A 210 -0.04 10.70 9.98
N TYR A 211 -1.16 11.37 9.72
CA TYR A 211 -1.25 12.84 9.81
C TYR A 211 -1.02 13.35 11.24
N CYS A 212 -1.55 12.66 12.24
CA CYS A 212 -1.26 12.93 13.64
C CYS A 212 0.22 12.71 13.96
N LEU A 213 0.78 11.57 13.57
CA LEU A 213 2.18 11.21 13.80
C LEU A 213 3.16 12.18 13.14
N GLY A 214 2.77 12.79 12.01
CA GLY A 214 3.57 13.80 11.33
C GLY A 214 3.92 15.02 12.18
N SER A 215 3.23 15.28 13.30
CA SER A 215 3.67 16.35 14.23
C SER A 215 5.02 16.08 14.86
N LEU A 216 5.44 14.81 14.97
CA LEU A 216 6.77 14.46 15.52
C LEU A 216 7.92 14.96 14.63
N TYR A 217 7.63 15.27 13.37
CA TYR A 217 8.61 15.79 12.40
C TYR A 217 8.52 17.32 12.24
N MET A 218 7.72 18.01 13.06
CA MET A 218 7.67 19.46 13.07
C MET A 218 8.94 20.04 13.75
N PRO A 219 9.33 21.30 13.42
CA PRO A 219 10.58 21.90 13.91
C PRO A 219 10.69 22.03 15.45
N ASP A 220 9.57 22.01 16.16
CA ASP A 220 9.48 22.11 17.63
C ASP A 220 9.77 20.80 18.36
N VAL A 221 9.90 19.68 17.63
CA VAL A 221 10.17 18.35 18.21
C VAL A 221 11.63 17.96 17.99
N THR A 222 12.35 17.73 19.08
CA THR A 222 13.75 17.29 19.01
C THR A 222 13.86 15.89 18.40
N PRO A 223 14.98 15.57 17.70
CA PRO A 223 15.22 14.24 17.16
C PRO A 223 15.10 13.11 18.19
N GLU A 224 15.56 13.34 19.42
CA GLU A 224 15.55 12.36 20.51
C GLU A 224 14.12 12.05 20.94
N LYS A 225 13.28 13.08 21.08
CA LYS A 225 11.87 12.93 21.43
C LYS A 225 11.11 12.21 20.32
N ARG A 226 11.35 12.59 19.06
CA ARG A 226 10.78 11.91 17.89
C ARG A 226 11.16 10.43 17.87
N GLN A 227 12.44 10.10 18.01
CA GLN A 227 12.92 8.73 18.05
C GLN A 227 12.29 7.93 19.20
N GLN A 228 12.25 8.50 20.41
CA GLN A 228 11.63 7.86 21.56
C GLN A 228 10.14 7.60 21.34
N SER A 229 9.39 8.56 20.80
CA SER A 229 7.97 8.39 20.49
C SER A 229 7.74 7.31 19.43
N LEU A 230 8.48 7.34 18.31
CA LEU A 230 8.37 6.32 17.26
C LEU A 230 8.73 4.93 17.77
N ARG A 231 9.79 4.81 18.59
CA ARG A 231 10.20 3.56 19.22
C ARG A 231 9.11 3.03 20.16
N ASN A 232 8.61 3.86 21.06
CA ASN A 232 7.61 3.45 22.04
C ASN A 232 6.29 3.04 21.37
N LEU A 233 5.86 3.78 20.34
CA LEU A 233 4.69 3.41 19.54
C LEU A 233 4.93 2.10 18.77
N GLY A 234 6.10 1.94 18.15
CA GLY A 234 6.46 0.72 17.42
C GLY A 234 6.48 -0.52 18.31
N ILE A 235 7.17 -0.45 19.47
CA ILE A 235 7.18 -1.54 20.47
C ILE A 235 5.77 -1.79 21.00
N GLY A 236 5.04 -0.73 21.36
CA GLY A 236 3.68 -0.82 21.87
C GLY A 236 2.74 -1.53 20.89
N SER A 237 2.82 -1.21 19.59
CA SER A 237 2.03 -1.89 18.55
C SER A 237 2.37 -3.37 18.43
N ILE A 238 3.65 -3.74 18.47
CA ILE A 238 4.08 -5.15 18.40
C ILE A 238 3.61 -5.93 19.63
N VAL A 239 3.79 -5.37 20.83
CA VAL A 239 3.33 -6.00 22.08
C VAL A 239 1.82 -6.15 22.08
N LEU A 240 1.08 -5.12 21.67
CA LEU A 240 -0.38 -5.19 21.58
C LEU A 240 -0.84 -6.22 20.56
N PHE A 241 -0.17 -6.31 19.39
CA PHE A 241 -0.42 -7.38 18.43
C PHE A 241 -0.24 -8.76 19.06
N ILE A 242 0.88 -9.01 19.73
CA ILE A 242 1.16 -10.31 20.33
C ILE A 242 0.10 -10.66 21.39
N VAL A 243 -0.23 -9.72 22.28
CA VAL A 243 -1.20 -9.94 23.36
C VAL A 243 -2.59 -10.26 22.82
N LEU A 244 -3.09 -9.46 21.86
CA LEU A 244 -4.41 -9.68 21.27
C LEU A 244 -4.44 -10.93 20.39
N ARG A 245 -3.38 -11.16 19.60
CA ARG A 245 -3.29 -12.34 18.74
C ARG A 245 -3.26 -13.61 19.57
N TRP A 246 -2.50 -13.64 20.66
CA TRP A 246 -2.39 -14.82 21.54
C TRP A 246 -3.74 -15.31 22.07
N THR A 247 -4.67 -14.41 22.37
CA THR A 247 -5.97 -14.77 22.94
C THR A 247 -7.06 -15.11 21.91
N ASN A 248 -6.84 -14.83 20.61
CA ASN A 248 -7.88 -14.89 19.56
C ASN A 248 -9.16 -14.10 19.89
N PHE A 249 -9.12 -13.18 20.86
CA PHE A 249 -10.34 -12.54 21.37
C PHE A 249 -10.84 -11.43 20.46
N TYR A 250 -9.94 -10.63 19.89
CA TYR A 250 -10.32 -9.43 19.14
C TYR A 250 -9.27 -8.99 18.12
N GLY A 251 -9.74 -8.28 17.10
CA GLY A 251 -8.91 -7.53 16.16
C GLY A 251 -8.58 -8.26 14.86
N ASP A 252 -9.11 -9.47 14.67
CA ASP A 252 -9.08 -10.21 13.41
C ASP A 252 -10.19 -11.27 13.42
N HIS A 253 -10.93 -11.44 12.33
CA HIS A 253 -11.98 -12.46 12.23
C HIS A 253 -11.42 -13.86 11.97
N SER A 254 -10.16 -13.97 11.54
CA SER A 254 -9.48 -15.25 11.25
C SER A 254 -8.60 -15.64 12.44
N PRO A 255 -9.08 -16.49 13.38
CA PRO A 255 -8.30 -16.90 14.53
C PRO A 255 -7.08 -17.73 14.11
N TRP A 256 -5.97 -17.60 14.83
CA TRP A 256 -4.86 -18.54 14.65
C TRP A 256 -5.19 -19.87 15.33
N SER A 257 -4.68 -20.95 14.77
CA SER A 257 -4.77 -22.30 15.34
C SER A 257 -3.45 -23.04 15.23
N VAL A 258 -3.25 -24.03 16.10
CA VAL A 258 -2.13 -24.96 16.02
C VAL A 258 -2.23 -25.76 14.71
N GLN A 259 -1.11 -25.84 14.00
CA GLN A 259 -0.98 -26.55 12.73
C GLN A 259 -0.12 -27.80 12.90
N GLU A 260 0.03 -28.57 11.82
CA GLU A 260 0.76 -29.84 11.81
C GLU A 260 2.20 -29.75 12.32
N ASN A 261 2.84 -28.58 12.21
CA ASN A 261 4.17 -28.32 12.74
C ASN A 261 4.29 -26.90 13.30
N TRP A 262 5.37 -26.68 14.06
CA TRP A 262 5.63 -25.41 14.73
C TRP A 262 5.74 -24.23 13.74
N MET A 263 6.30 -24.46 12.54
CA MET A 263 6.53 -23.42 11.55
C MET A 263 5.21 -22.96 10.94
N LEU A 264 4.33 -23.90 10.55
CA LEU A 264 2.98 -23.59 10.09
C LEU A 264 2.13 -22.97 11.21
N THR A 265 2.35 -23.37 12.47
CA THR A 265 1.69 -22.73 13.62
C THR A 265 2.14 -21.28 13.78
N LEU A 266 3.43 -20.99 13.58
CA LEU A 266 3.93 -19.61 13.55
C LEU A 266 3.35 -18.82 12.37
N PHE A 267 3.22 -19.43 11.18
CA PHE A 267 2.58 -18.79 10.04
C PHE A 267 1.10 -18.50 10.31
N SER A 268 0.36 -19.44 10.88
CA SER A 268 -1.00 -19.24 11.39
C SER A 268 -1.09 -18.05 12.35
N PHE A 269 -0.12 -17.93 13.27
CA PHE A 269 -0.07 -16.81 14.21
C PHE A 269 0.09 -15.45 13.51
N VAL A 270 0.92 -15.35 12.47
CA VAL A 270 1.17 -14.09 11.74
C VAL A 270 0.29 -13.90 10.50
N ASN A 271 -0.55 -14.87 10.15
CA ASN A 271 -1.49 -14.79 9.03
C ASN A 271 -2.77 -14.07 9.50
N VAL A 272 -2.82 -12.77 9.23
CA VAL A 272 -3.91 -11.87 9.65
C VAL A 272 -4.57 -11.22 8.45
N THR A 273 -5.84 -10.88 8.61
CA THR A 273 -6.74 -10.41 7.55
C THR A 273 -6.28 -9.07 6.97
N LYS A 274 -6.02 -9.08 5.65
CA LYS A 274 -5.60 -7.90 4.89
C LYS A 274 -6.77 -7.04 4.38
N TYR A 275 -7.93 -7.64 4.14
CA TYR A 275 -9.07 -6.98 3.48
C TYR A 275 -10.39 -7.25 4.23
N PRO A 276 -10.99 -6.22 4.87
CA PRO A 276 -10.35 -4.95 5.24
C PRO A 276 -9.14 -5.21 6.16
N PRO A 277 -8.10 -4.35 6.20
CA PRO A 277 -6.95 -4.58 7.06
C PRO A 277 -7.39 -4.55 8.52
N SER A 278 -7.33 -5.70 9.19
CA SER A 278 -7.75 -5.86 10.57
C SER A 278 -6.88 -5.04 11.54
N LEU A 279 -7.37 -4.80 12.75
CA LEU A 279 -6.54 -4.18 13.79
C LEU A 279 -5.21 -4.92 13.97
N LEU A 280 -5.22 -6.26 13.98
CA LEU A 280 -3.99 -7.05 14.11
C LEU A 280 -3.07 -6.91 12.90
N PHE A 281 -3.63 -6.84 11.69
CA PHE A 281 -2.86 -6.55 10.48
C PHE A 281 -2.17 -5.18 10.55
N VAL A 282 -2.89 -4.16 11.02
CA VAL A 282 -2.32 -2.81 11.18
C VAL A 282 -1.24 -2.79 12.26
N LEU A 283 -1.45 -3.42 13.40
CA LEU A 283 -0.45 -3.47 14.48
C LEU A 283 0.82 -4.23 14.05
N MET A 284 0.65 -5.39 13.39
CA MET A 284 1.76 -6.21 12.88
C MET A 284 2.63 -5.45 11.88
N THR A 285 2.01 -4.64 11.01
CA THR A 285 2.73 -3.94 9.93
C THR A 285 3.26 -2.56 10.35
N MET A 286 2.50 -1.81 11.15
CA MET A 286 2.91 -0.49 11.63
C MET A 286 4.03 -0.54 12.65
N GLY A 287 4.01 -1.52 13.56
CA GLY A 287 5.01 -1.62 14.63
C GLY A 287 6.45 -1.58 14.10
N PRO A 288 6.85 -2.54 13.25
CA PRO A 288 8.17 -2.56 12.63
C PRO A 288 8.45 -1.32 11.74
N SER A 289 7.44 -0.78 11.06
CA SER A 289 7.59 0.43 10.23
C SER A 289 7.93 1.67 11.05
N LEU A 290 7.33 1.81 12.24
CA LEU A 290 7.65 2.88 13.18
C LEU A 290 9.04 2.70 13.79
N LEU A 291 9.42 1.46 14.13
CA LEU A 291 10.78 1.16 14.58
C LEU A 291 11.82 1.49 13.50
N PHE A 292 11.54 1.15 12.25
CA PHE A 292 12.39 1.53 11.13
C PHE A 292 12.58 3.05 11.09
N LEU A 293 11.49 3.82 11.12
CA LEU A 293 11.57 5.29 11.12
C LEU A 293 12.36 5.84 12.33
N ALA A 294 12.23 5.23 13.51
CA ALA A 294 12.95 5.64 14.72
C ALA A 294 14.48 5.51 14.57
N TYR A 295 14.97 4.55 13.78
CA TYR A 295 16.40 4.23 13.69
C TYR A 295 17.03 4.53 12.32
N ALA A 296 16.22 4.84 11.30
CA ALA A 296 16.68 5.12 9.94
C ALA A 296 17.11 6.57 9.70
N GLU A 297 17.11 7.44 10.71
CA GLU A 297 17.61 8.82 10.63
C GLU A 297 19.14 8.87 10.71
N ARG A 298 19.80 8.18 9.77
CA ARG A 298 21.28 8.15 9.63
C ARG A 298 21.67 8.68 8.24
N PRO A 299 22.92 9.18 8.06
CA PRO A 299 23.40 9.56 6.74
C PRO A 299 23.26 8.41 5.74
N LEU A 300 22.76 8.72 4.54
CA LEU A 300 22.61 7.72 3.48
C LEU A 300 24.00 7.26 2.99
N ASN A 301 24.15 5.94 2.78
CA ASN A 301 25.26 5.36 2.06
C ASN A 301 24.87 5.16 0.57
N LYS A 302 25.77 4.63 -0.25
CA LYS A 302 25.50 4.44 -1.70
C LYS A 302 24.26 3.58 -1.96
N VAL A 303 24.05 2.52 -1.18
CA VAL A 303 22.93 1.60 -1.33
C VAL A 303 21.63 2.28 -0.90
N THR A 304 21.57 2.85 0.30
CA THR A 304 20.36 3.51 0.79
C THR A 304 20.00 4.74 -0.05
N ALA A 305 20.98 5.47 -0.56
CA ALA A 305 20.76 6.54 -1.53
C ALA A 305 20.12 6.02 -2.83
N ALA A 306 20.55 4.87 -3.36
CA ALA A 306 19.91 4.25 -4.52
C ALA A 306 18.46 3.85 -4.24
N LEU A 307 18.18 3.25 -3.09
CA LEU A 307 16.82 2.85 -2.70
C LEU A 307 15.87 4.06 -2.58
N THR A 308 16.37 5.20 -2.07
CA THR A 308 15.54 6.42 -1.97
C THR A 308 15.04 6.94 -3.32
N VAL A 309 15.67 6.56 -4.45
CA VAL A 309 15.23 6.97 -5.79
C VAL A 309 13.78 6.59 -6.01
N PHE A 310 13.40 5.34 -5.71
CA PHE A 310 12.03 4.86 -5.84
C PHE A 310 11.07 5.60 -4.90
N GLY A 311 11.48 5.85 -3.66
CA GLY A 311 10.66 6.58 -2.68
C GLY A 311 10.44 8.06 -3.01
N ARG A 312 11.29 8.67 -3.85
CA ARG A 312 11.12 10.06 -4.29
C ARG A 312 10.06 10.20 -5.39
N VAL A 313 9.82 9.15 -6.16
CA VAL A 313 8.90 9.11 -7.32
C VAL A 313 8.01 7.86 -7.32
N PRO A 314 7.30 7.57 -6.21
CA PRO A 314 6.59 6.31 -6.02
C PRO A 314 5.46 6.13 -7.05
N MET A 315 4.73 7.19 -7.39
CA MET A 315 3.62 7.09 -8.34
C MET A 315 4.12 6.86 -9.76
N PHE A 316 5.23 7.50 -10.16
CA PHE A 316 5.88 7.22 -11.44
C PHE A 316 6.34 5.76 -11.56
N PHE A 317 6.98 5.20 -10.50
CA PHE A 317 7.30 3.78 -10.50
C PHE A 317 6.03 2.92 -10.57
N TYR A 318 4.99 3.27 -9.80
CA TYR A 318 3.75 2.50 -9.77
C TYR A 318 3.10 2.41 -11.16
N LEU A 319 3.04 3.53 -11.89
CA LEU A 319 2.46 3.58 -13.23
C LEU A 319 3.24 2.80 -14.28
N LEU A 320 4.55 2.58 -14.09
CA LEU A 320 5.38 1.85 -15.05
C LEU A 320 5.52 0.37 -14.72
N HIS A 321 5.56 -0.01 -13.44
CA HIS A 321 5.87 -1.40 -13.09
C HIS A 321 4.73 -2.36 -13.44
N ILE A 322 3.45 -2.02 -13.25
CA ILE A 322 2.35 -2.93 -13.60
C ILE A 322 2.33 -3.23 -15.10
N PRO A 323 2.30 -2.22 -16.02
CA PRO A 323 2.35 -2.51 -17.46
C PRO A 323 3.60 -3.28 -17.88
N LEU A 324 4.76 -2.99 -17.27
CA LEU A 324 6.00 -3.72 -17.57
C LEU A 324 5.90 -5.19 -17.16
N ILE A 325 5.47 -5.47 -15.92
CA ILE A 325 5.31 -6.84 -15.40
C ILE A 325 4.28 -7.59 -16.25
N HIS A 326 3.11 -7.00 -16.50
CA HIS A 326 2.06 -7.61 -17.28
C HIS A 326 2.50 -7.88 -18.73
N GLY A 327 3.17 -6.92 -19.39
CA GLY A 327 3.71 -7.11 -20.74
C GLY A 327 4.77 -8.22 -20.80
N LEU A 328 5.64 -8.34 -19.80
CA LEU A 328 6.57 -9.46 -19.68
C LEU A 328 5.83 -10.80 -19.46
N ALA A 329 4.72 -10.79 -18.73
CA ALA A 329 3.90 -11.99 -18.49
C ALA A 329 3.21 -12.47 -19.78
N VAL A 330 2.75 -11.54 -20.64
CA VAL A 330 2.20 -11.87 -21.97
C VAL A 330 3.26 -12.58 -22.82
N ILE A 331 4.49 -12.06 -22.83
CA ILE A 331 5.61 -12.70 -23.56
C ILE A 331 5.89 -14.08 -22.98
N ALA A 332 5.97 -14.20 -21.65
CA ALA A 332 6.25 -15.45 -20.98
C ALA A 332 5.17 -16.52 -21.27
N ALA A 333 3.89 -16.14 -21.22
CA ALA A 333 2.76 -17.02 -21.52
C ALA A 333 2.87 -17.61 -22.93
N VAL A 334 3.15 -16.76 -23.94
CA VAL A 334 3.35 -17.17 -25.34
C VAL A 334 4.52 -18.13 -25.49
N LEU A 335 5.65 -17.83 -24.83
CA LEU A 335 6.84 -18.69 -24.87
C LEU A 335 6.61 -20.06 -24.20
N THR A 336 5.68 -20.15 -23.26
CA THR A 336 5.31 -21.40 -22.58
C THR A 336 4.11 -22.12 -23.20
N GLY A 337 3.62 -21.66 -24.37
CA GLY A 337 2.56 -22.32 -25.13
C GLY A 337 1.13 -21.87 -24.82
N HIS A 338 0.93 -20.84 -24.01
CA HIS A 338 -0.37 -20.21 -23.81
C HIS A 338 -0.58 -19.09 -24.85
N PRO A 339 -1.76 -18.97 -25.48
CA PRO A 339 -2.03 -17.87 -26.38
C PRO A 339 -2.01 -16.54 -25.62
N ALA A 340 -1.54 -15.47 -26.27
CA ALA A 340 -1.50 -14.13 -25.67
C ALA A 340 -2.87 -13.68 -25.16
N SER A 341 -3.96 -14.14 -25.78
CA SER A 341 -5.35 -13.87 -25.39
C SER A 341 -5.70 -14.29 -23.97
N ASP A 342 -4.95 -15.24 -23.37
CA ASP A 342 -5.21 -15.70 -22.01
C ASP A 342 -4.59 -14.75 -20.96
N MET A 343 -3.63 -13.91 -21.37
CA MET A 343 -2.96 -12.92 -20.53
C MET A 343 -3.33 -11.47 -20.91
N VAL A 344 -4.38 -11.27 -21.71
CA VAL A 344 -4.91 -9.94 -22.04
C VAL A 344 -6.44 -9.98 -22.00
N ASN A 345 -7.08 -8.81 -22.09
CA ASN A 345 -8.54 -8.70 -22.03
C ASN A 345 -9.15 -9.35 -20.78
N LEU A 346 -8.42 -9.35 -19.66
CA LEU A 346 -8.85 -9.99 -18.43
C LEU A 346 -10.14 -9.33 -17.92
N THR A 347 -11.08 -10.15 -17.47
CA THR A 347 -12.35 -9.72 -16.85
C THR A 347 -12.34 -9.91 -15.34
N THR A 348 -11.38 -10.68 -14.83
CA THR A 348 -11.17 -11.01 -13.42
C THR A 348 -9.70 -10.80 -13.06
N TRP A 349 -9.33 -11.05 -11.81
CA TRP A 349 -7.94 -11.02 -11.39
C TRP A 349 -7.11 -12.10 -12.13
N VAL A 350 -5.86 -11.79 -12.48
CA VAL A 350 -5.05 -12.66 -13.36
C VAL A 350 -4.92 -14.09 -12.85
N THR A 351 -4.74 -14.26 -11.53
CA THR A 351 -4.59 -15.59 -10.94
C THR A 351 -5.90 -16.38 -10.83
N SER A 352 -7.04 -15.74 -11.10
CA SER A 352 -8.36 -16.36 -11.15
C SER A 352 -8.76 -16.79 -12.57
N ASN A 353 -7.90 -16.59 -13.56
CA ASN A 353 -8.18 -17.02 -14.92
C ASN A 353 -7.82 -18.50 -15.11
N GLU A 354 -8.85 -19.35 -15.21
CA GLU A 354 -8.69 -20.80 -15.36
C GLU A 354 -7.86 -21.21 -16.60
N LYS A 355 -7.85 -20.39 -17.66
CA LYS A 355 -7.05 -20.65 -18.87
C LYS A 355 -5.54 -20.57 -18.65
N LEU A 356 -5.12 -19.95 -17.55
CA LEU A 356 -3.72 -19.85 -17.13
C LEU A 356 -3.34 -20.95 -16.13
N GLN A 357 -4.21 -21.93 -15.87
CA GLN A 357 -3.80 -23.12 -15.13
C GLN A 357 -2.74 -23.89 -15.94
N GLY A 358 -1.61 -24.20 -15.30
CA GLY A 358 -0.43 -24.78 -15.95
C GLY A 358 0.61 -23.76 -16.41
N TYR A 359 0.27 -22.47 -16.43
CA TYR A 359 1.22 -21.38 -16.65
C TYR A 359 1.92 -20.97 -15.35
N GLY A 360 3.18 -20.52 -15.50
CA GLY A 360 3.98 -19.94 -14.43
C GLY A 360 5.30 -20.68 -14.20
N PHE A 361 6.06 -20.17 -13.24
CA PHE A 361 7.43 -20.57 -12.99
C PHE A 361 7.68 -20.82 -11.50
N SER A 362 8.84 -21.39 -11.21
CA SER A 362 9.33 -21.57 -9.85
C SER A 362 9.69 -20.24 -9.19
N LEU A 363 9.64 -20.20 -7.86
CA LEU A 363 9.93 -18.99 -7.09
C LEU A 363 11.31 -18.36 -7.37
N PRO A 364 12.41 -19.11 -7.61
CA PRO A 364 13.67 -18.51 -8.04
C PRO A 364 13.58 -17.73 -9.36
N VAL A 365 12.80 -18.20 -10.32
CA VAL A 365 12.57 -17.48 -11.58
C VAL A 365 11.77 -16.19 -11.33
N VAL A 366 10.76 -16.24 -10.45
CA VAL A 366 10.00 -15.05 -10.02
C VAL A 366 10.95 -14.00 -9.43
N TYR A 367 11.90 -14.40 -8.58
CA TYR A 367 12.89 -13.47 -8.02
C TYR A 367 13.84 -12.89 -9.09
N LEU A 368 14.25 -13.70 -10.07
CA LEU A 368 15.06 -13.21 -11.19
C LEU A 368 14.29 -12.16 -12.01
N VAL A 369 13.04 -12.43 -12.37
CA VAL A 369 12.17 -11.48 -13.09
C VAL A 369 11.99 -10.21 -12.28
N TRP A 370 11.77 -10.32 -10.97
CA TRP A 370 11.66 -9.17 -10.08
C TRP A 370 12.93 -8.31 -10.07
N ILE A 371 14.12 -8.91 -9.96
CA ILE A 371 15.40 -8.19 -10.03
C ILE A 371 15.54 -7.47 -11.37
N VAL A 372 15.19 -8.12 -12.49
CA VAL A 372 15.22 -7.52 -13.82
C VAL A 372 14.29 -6.32 -13.92
N VAL A 373 13.04 -6.44 -13.44
CA VAL A 373 12.06 -5.34 -13.41
C VAL A 373 12.60 -4.15 -12.63
N ILE A 374 13.17 -4.38 -11.44
CA ILE A 374 13.77 -3.30 -10.63
C ILE A 374 14.96 -2.65 -11.36
N ALA A 375 15.83 -3.45 -11.99
CA ALA A 375 16.98 -2.95 -12.73
C ALA A 375 16.57 -2.09 -13.94
N LEU A 376 15.53 -2.49 -14.67
CA LEU A 376 14.99 -1.74 -15.82
C LEU A 376 14.34 -0.42 -15.39
N LEU A 377 13.61 -0.41 -14.28
CA LEU A 377 12.90 0.78 -13.81
C LEU A 377 13.83 1.79 -13.11
N TYR A 378 14.92 1.33 -12.48
CA TYR A 378 15.85 2.20 -11.76
C TYR A 378 16.34 3.42 -12.57
N PRO A 379 16.91 3.28 -13.79
CA PRO A 379 17.39 4.44 -14.54
C PRO A 379 16.27 5.41 -14.93
N LEU A 380 15.06 4.91 -15.19
CA LEU A 380 13.89 5.73 -15.51
C LEU A 380 13.46 6.55 -14.28
N CYS A 381 13.33 5.89 -13.12
CA CYS A 381 13.02 6.56 -11.87
C CYS A 381 14.10 7.58 -11.47
N LEU A 382 15.38 7.27 -11.70
CA LEU A 382 16.48 8.19 -11.44
C LEU A 382 16.39 9.45 -12.30
N ARG A 383 16.18 9.30 -13.61
CA ARG A 383 16.01 10.42 -14.54
C ARG A 383 14.80 11.27 -14.18
N PHE A 384 13.66 10.64 -13.91
CA PHE A 384 12.44 11.35 -13.53
C PHE A 384 12.59 12.04 -12.17
N SER A 385 13.27 11.43 -11.20
CA SER A 385 13.55 12.03 -9.89
C SER A 385 14.40 13.31 -10.01
N LYS A 386 15.45 13.28 -10.85
CA LYS A 386 16.27 14.47 -11.16
C LYS A 386 15.44 15.55 -11.85
N TYR A 387 14.65 15.17 -12.86
CA TYR A 387 13.75 16.09 -13.57
C TYR A 387 12.75 16.75 -12.62
N LYS A 388 12.09 15.96 -11.78
CA LYS A 388 11.10 16.43 -10.81
C LYS A 388 11.72 17.42 -9.84
N GLN A 389 12.89 17.11 -9.28
CA GLN A 389 13.58 18.02 -8.35
C GLN A 389 13.96 19.36 -9.01
N ALA A 390 14.41 19.33 -10.25
CA ALA A 390 14.78 20.54 -10.99
C ALA A 390 13.57 21.40 -11.42
N ASN A 391 12.38 20.82 -11.55
CA ASN A 391 11.22 21.49 -12.17
C ASN A 391 9.99 21.64 -11.26
N GLN A 392 9.93 21.00 -10.09
CA GLN A 392 8.73 21.00 -9.23
C GLN A 392 8.28 22.40 -8.77
N ALA A 393 9.19 23.37 -8.74
CA ALA A 393 8.86 24.75 -8.38
C ALA A 393 8.07 25.49 -9.47
N THR A 394 8.28 25.14 -10.74
CA THR A 394 7.67 25.82 -11.89
C THR A 394 6.54 25.00 -12.52
N LYS A 395 6.62 23.66 -12.49
CA LYS A 395 5.66 22.76 -13.12
C LYS A 395 4.77 22.06 -12.10
N LYS A 396 3.58 22.61 -11.87
CA LYS A 396 2.61 22.12 -10.86
C LYS A 396 2.19 20.65 -11.07
N TRP A 397 2.11 20.18 -12.32
CA TRP A 397 1.68 18.81 -12.63
C TRP A 397 2.60 17.73 -12.04
N LEU A 398 3.86 18.05 -11.76
CA LEU A 398 4.82 17.12 -11.14
C LEU A 398 4.45 16.75 -9.69
N SER A 399 3.57 17.52 -9.05
CA SER A 399 3.09 17.20 -7.70
C SER A 399 2.13 16.00 -7.67
N TYR A 400 1.59 15.60 -8.83
CA TYR A 400 0.69 14.45 -8.98
C TYR A 400 1.43 13.12 -9.22
N PHE A 401 2.76 13.14 -9.42
CA PHE A 401 3.62 11.98 -9.67
C PHE A 401 4.61 11.68 -8.54
#